data_AF-A0A4Q3A1J5-F1
#
_entry.id   AF-A0A4Q3A1J5-F1
#
_cell.length_a   1.000
_cell.length_b   1.000
_cell.length_c   1.000
_cell.angle_alpha   90.00
_cell.angle_beta   90.00
_cell.angle_gamma   90.00
#
_symmetry.space_group_name_H-M   'P 1'
#
loop_
_entity.id
_entity.type
_entity.pdbx_description
1 polymer ?
#
loop_
_entity_poly.entity_id
_entity_poly.type
_entity_poly.pdbx_seq_one_letter_code
_entity_poly.pdbx_strand_id
1 'polypeptide(L)'
;MTGDFTRRDFIGTGALGGLGFLAGLPRVSAQEAKVDPSIVRFRPEIEPLVRLLEDTPRERLLEEVGARIRSGTTHREIVAALLLAGIRNIQPRPVGFKFHAVLVVNSAHMASLNAPDSDRWLPVFWALDQFKSSQARDKQSGDWTMENVFEPAVPVADRAAAAFTMGMDSWDVSCADTAAAALARGGDTKAAFDLFCRYGARDYRD
;
A
#
# COMPACT_ATOMS: atom_id res chain seq x y z
N MET A 1 -11.14 -17.88 28.56
CA MET A 1 -10.13 -17.01 29.20
C MET A 1 -8.88 -17.07 28.35
N THR A 2 -8.74 -16.16 27.39
CA THR A 2 -7.53 -16.01 26.57
C THR A 2 -6.65 -15.00 27.30
N GLY A 3 -5.58 -15.47 27.94
CA GLY A 3 -4.60 -14.59 28.58
C GLY A 3 -3.83 -13.80 27.52
N ASP A 4 -3.75 -12.49 27.70
CA ASP A 4 -2.96 -11.62 26.83
C ASP A 4 -1.48 -12.01 26.90
N PHE A 5 -0.97 -12.57 25.80
CA PHE A 5 0.45 -12.89 25.65
C PHE A 5 1.24 -11.58 25.57
N THR A 6 2.01 -11.25 26.61
CA THR A 6 2.77 -10.00 26.63
C THR A 6 4.12 -10.18 25.95
N ARG A 7 4.74 -9.07 25.52
CA ARG A 7 6.11 -9.07 24.96
C ARG A 7 7.15 -9.67 25.93
N ARG A 8 6.91 -9.59 27.24
CA ARG A 8 7.80 -10.18 28.26
C ARG A 8 7.66 -11.69 28.31
N ASP A 9 6.45 -12.22 28.14
CA ASP A 9 6.21 -13.67 28.11
C ASP A 9 6.88 -14.31 26.89
N PHE A 10 6.82 -13.64 25.73
CA PHE A 10 7.49 -14.09 24.51
C PHE A 10 9.02 -14.19 24.68
N ILE A 11 9.66 -13.19 25.30
CA ILE A 11 11.10 -13.21 25.57
C ILE A 11 11.45 -14.30 26.62
N GLY A 12 10.61 -14.46 27.65
CA GLY A 12 10.77 -15.49 28.67
C GLY A 12 10.70 -16.91 28.08
N THR A 13 9.77 -17.16 27.16
CA THR A 13 9.67 -18.44 26.43
C THR A 13 10.88 -18.68 25.51
N GLY A 14 11.43 -17.62 24.92
CA GLY A 14 12.64 -17.68 24.09
C GLY A 14 13.91 -18.03 24.88
N ALA A 15 14.06 -17.51 26.10
CA ALA A 15 15.20 -17.80 26.98
C ALA A 15 15.21 -19.25 27.52
N LEU A 16 14.04 -19.91 27.58
CA LEU A 16 13.88 -21.29 28.05
C LEU A 16 13.94 -22.33 26.92
N GLY A 17 14.39 -21.97 25.72
CA GLY A 17 14.61 -22.90 24.61
C GLY A 17 13.35 -23.28 23.81
N GLY A 18 12.22 -22.59 24.00
CA GLY A 18 10.95 -22.86 23.32
C GLY A 18 10.89 -22.49 21.84
N LEU A 19 12.01 -22.08 21.24
CA LEU A 19 12.08 -21.57 19.85
C LEU A 19 12.78 -22.54 18.88
N GLY A 20 12.79 -23.84 19.19
CA GLY A 20 13.44 -24.86 18.35
C GLY A 20 13.00 -24.87 16.88
N PHE A 21 11.77 -24.40 16.59
CA PHE A 21 11.28 -24.26 15.21
C PHE A 21 12.06 -23.21 14.40
N LEU A 22 12.65 -22.19 15.04
CA LEU A 22 13.46 -21.17 14.38
C LEU A 22 14.73 -21.75 13.75
N ALA A 23 15.22 -22.89 14.25
CA ALA A 23 16.37 -23.58 13.67
C ALA A 23 16.08 -24.19 12.30
N GLY A 24 14.80 -24.39 11.95
CA GLY A 24 14.36 -24.88 10.64
C GLY A 24 14.02 -23.77 9.64
N LEU A 25 14.05 -22.50 10.05
CA LEU A 25 13.80 -21.38 9.14
C LEU A 25 15.08 -21.05 8.34
N PRO A 26 14.95 -20.69 7.06
CA PRO A 26 16.06 -20.14 6.29
C PRO A 26 16.69 -18.95 7.02
N ARG A 27 18.02 -18.88 7.04
CA ARG A 27 18.75 -17.76 7.64
C ARG A 27 18.47 -16.49 6.82
N VAL A 28 17.69 -15.57 7.38
CA VAL A 28 17.53 -14.22 6.83
C VAL A 28 18.84 -13.47 7.04
N SER A 29 19.45 -12.99 5.96
CA SER A 29 20.70 -12.21 6.10
C SER A 29 20.40 -10.82 6.69
N ALA A 30 21.36 -10.23 7.40
CA ALA A 30 21.20 -8.87 7.93
C ALA A 30 20.96 -7.82 6.83
N GLN A 31 21.31 -8.12 5.58
CA GLN A 31 21.07 -7.27 4.43
C GLN A 31 19.66 -7.46 3.86
N GLU A 32 19.12 -8.68 3.89
CA GLU A 32 17.73 -9.00 3.54
C GLU A 32 16.74 -8.47 4.59
N ALA A 33 17.16 -8.39 5.86
CA ALA A 33 16.41 -7.76 6.94
C ALA A 33 16.51 -6.22 6.99
N LYS A 34 17.41 -5.61 6.19
CA LYS A 34 17.51 -4.14 6.12
C LYS A 34 16.35 -3.60 5.30
N VAL A 35 15.28 -3.24 5.99
CA VAL A 35 14.22 -2.39 5.44
C VAL A 35 14.81 -1.02 5.17
N ASP A 36 14.81 -0.59 3.92
CA ASP A 36 15.22 0.75 3.54
C ASP A 36 14.36 1.78 4.32
N PRO A 37 14.99 2.64 5.16
CA PRO A 37 14.26 3.62 5.96
C PRO A 37 13.63 4.72 5.10
N SER A 38 13.98 4.83 3.81
CA SER A 38 13.39 5.79 2.89
C SER A 38 12.02 5.36 2.37
N ILE A 39 11.65 4.07 2.43
CA ILE A 39 10.37 3.57 1.91
C ILE A 39 9.22 3.92 2.86
N VAL A 40 8.07 4.30 2.29
CA VAL A 40 6.85 4.55 3.03
C VAL A 40 6.41 3.34 3.85
N ARG A 41 6.16 3.54 5.16
CA ARG A 41 5.60 2.51 6.06
C ARG A 41 4.14 2.81 6.34
N PHE A 42 3.28 1.81 6.13
CA PHE A 42 1.87 1.94 6.49
C PHE A 42 1.66 1.59 7.96
N ARG A 43 0.44 1.80 8.41
CA ARG A 43 0.07 1.55 9.79
C ARG A 43 0.24 0.07 10.16
N PRO A 44 0.58 -0.27 11.41
CA PRO A 44 0.87 -1.64 11.82
C PRO A 44 -0.26 -2.65 11.59
N GLU A 45 -1.50 -2.18 11.48
CA GLU A 45 -2.67 -3.05 11.33
C GLU A 45 -2.81 -3.60 9.91
N ILE A 46 -2.35 -2.86 8.90
CA ILE A 46 -2.47 -3.22 7.48
C ILE A 46 -1.13 -3.61 6.84
N GLU A 47 -0.01 -3.11 7.36
CA GLU A 47 1.34 -3.38 6.85
C GLU A 47 1.63 -4.89 6.67
N PRO A 48 1.27 -5.81 7.59
CA PRO A 48 1.55 -7.23 7.39
C PRO A 48 0.82 -7.84 6.19
N LEU A 49 -0.39 -7.34 5.89
CA LEU A 49 -1.15 -7.81 4.73
C LEU A 49 -0.59 -7.22 3.44
N VAL A 50 -0.18 -5.96 3.45
CA VAL A 50 0.52 -5.32 2.31
C VAL A 50 1.80 -6.10 1.98
N ARG A 51 2.63 -6.39 2.99
CA ARG A 51 3.86 -7.18 2.83
C ARG A 51 3.58 -8.58 2.29
N LEU A 52 2.52 -9.25 2.75
CA LEU A 52 2.11 -10.53 2.18
C LEU A 52 1.88 -10.41 0.66
N LEU A 53 1.22 -9.36 0.17
CA LEU A 53 1.01 -9.17 -1.27
C LEU A 53 2.33 -8.89 -2.01
N GLU A 54 3.18 -8.06 -1.41
CA GLU A 54 4.47 -7.64 -1.98
C GLU A 54 5.45 -8.80 -2.12
N ASP A 55 5.62 -9.58 -1.05
CA ASP A 55 6.69 -10.56 -0.88
C ASP A 55 6.29 -11.95 -1.39
N THR A 56 4.99 -12.28 -1.42
CA THR A 56 4.55 -13.59 -1.90
C THR A 56 4.76 -13.70 -3.42
N PRO A 57 5.43 -14.77 -3.90
CA PRO A 57 5.55 -15.03 -5.33
C PRO A 57 4.18 -15.17 -6.02
N ARG A 58 4.08 -14.74 -7.28
CA ARG A 58 2.80 -14.66 -8.01
C ARG A 58 2.04 -15.98 -8.01
N GLU A 59 2.75 -17.08 -8.20
CA GLU A 59 2.23 -18.45 -8.27
C GLU A 59 1.62 -18.95 -6.95
N ARG A 60 1.96 -18.34 -5.81
CA ARG A 60 1.41 -18.67 -4.49
C ARG A 60 0.42 -17.64 -3.96
N LEU A 61 0.38 -16.44 -4.55
CA LEU A 61 -0.35 -15.30 -3.99
C LEU A 61 -1.83 -15.62 -3.74
N LEU A 62 -2.52 -16.18 -4.72
CA LEU A 62 -3.95 -16.42 -4.63
C LEU A 62 -4.28 -17.46 -3.54
N GLU A 63 -3.42 -18.45 -3.34
CA GLU A 63 -3.56 -19.45 -2.29
C GLU A 63 -3.37 -18.84 -0.89
N GLU A 64 -2.30 -18.06 -0.70
CA GLU A 64 -1.99 -17.38 0.56
C GLU A 64 -3.09 -16.37 0.94
N VAL A 65 -3.57 -15.58 -0.02
CA VAL A 65 -4.70 -14.67 0.19
C VAL A 65 -5.97 -15.45 0.54
N GLY A 66 -6.25 -16.55 -0.16
CA GLY A 66 -7.37 -17.44 0.17
C GLY A 66 -7.29 -17.97 1.60
N ALA A 67 -6.10 -18.33 2.09
CA ALA A 67 -5.89 -18.76 3.46
C ALA A 67 -6.15 -17.64 4.48
N ARG A 68 -5.77 -16.40 4.18
CA ARG A 68 -6.06 -15.22 5.02
C ARG A 68 -7.56 -14.94 5.09
N ILE A 69 -8.26 -15.01 3.97
CA ILE A 69 -9.72 -14.83 3.91
C ILE A 69 -10.43 -15.88 4.77
N ARG A 70 -10.04 -17.17 4.64
CA ARG A 70 -10.58 -18.25 5.50
C ARG A 70 -10.29 -18.05 6.98
N SER A 71 -9.19 -17.37 7.30
CA SER A 71 -8.79 -17.02 8.67
C SER A 71 -9.42 -15.72 9.19
N GLY A 72 -10.31 -15.09 8.41
CA GLY A 72 -11.10 -13.93 8.84
C GLY A 72 -10.67 -12.59 8.27
N THR A 73 -9.67 -12.53 7.37
CA THR A 73 -9.35 -11.27 6.68
C THR A 73 -10.50 -10.85 5.77
N THR A 74 -10.96 -9.62 5.96
CA THR A 74 -12.15 -9.09 5.29
C THR A 74 -11.86 -8.65 3.86
N HIS A 75 -12.90 -8.61 3.03
CA HIS A 75 -12.83 -8.05 1.67
C HIS A 75 -12.24 -6.63 1.64
N ARG A 76 -12.65 -5.79 2.59
CA ARG A 76 -12.15 -4.41 2.71
C ARG A 76 -10.65 -4.37 3.00
N GLU A 77 -10.15 -5.24 3.88
CA GLU A 77 -8.71 -5.31 4.18
C GLU A 77 -7.90 -5.79 2.98
N ILE A 78 -8.37 -6.78 2.22
CA ILE A 78 -7.71 -7.23 0.99
C ILE A 78 -7.65 -6.11 -0.04
N VAL A 79 -8.77 -5.43 -0.31
CA VAL A 79 -8.82 -4.32 -1.28
C VAL A 79 -7.94 -3.16 -0.84
N ALA A 80 -7.95 -2.81 0.45
CA ALA A 80 -7.08 -1.77 1.00
C ALA A 80 -5.59 -2.14 0.88
N ALA A 81 -5.22 -3.36 1.26
CA ALA A 81 -3.84 -3.83 1.13
C ALA A 81 -3.38 -3.87 -0.33
N LEU A 82 -4.24 -4.28 -1.26
CA LEU A 82 -3.95 -4.28 -2.69
C LEU A 82 -3.68 -2.86 -3.21
N LEU A 83 -4.52 -1.89 -2.84
CA LEU A 83 -4.31 -0.49 -3.21
C LEU A 83 -2.97 0.04 -2.66
N LEU A 84 -2.70 -0.22 -1.39
CA LEU A 84 -1.50 0.25 -0.70
C LEU A 84 -0.22 -0.40 -1.26
N ALA A 85 -0.24 -1.71 -1.52
CA ALA A 85 0.85 -2.42 -2.18
C ALA A 85 1.10 -1.88 -3.59
N GLY A 86 0.04 -1.58 -4.34
CA GLY A 86 0.13 -0.96 -5.66
C GLY A 86 0.79 0.42 -5.62
N ILE A 87 0.31 1.32 -4.75
CA ILE A 87 0.82 2.69 -4.63
C ILE A 87 2.29 2.70 -4.16
N ARG A 88 2.68 1.78 -3.27
CA ARG A 88 4.06 1.72 -2.78
C ARG A 88 5.06 1.26 -3.85
N ASN A 89 4.69 0.34 -4.73
CA ASN A 89 5.66 -0.43 -5.54
C ASN A 89 5.50 -0.27 -7.06
N ILE A 90 4.66 0.66 -7.53
CA ILE A 90 4.45 0.86 -8.96
C ILE A 90 4.59 2.33 -9.29
N GLN A 91 5.56 2.64 -10.14
CA GLN A 91 5.85 4.01 -10.52
C GLN A 91 4.62 4.66 -11.18
N PRO A 92 4.17 5.85 -10.72
CA PRO A 92 2.98 6.51 -11.26
C PRO A 92 3.22 7.17 -12.62
N ARG A 93 4.47 7.48 -12.98
CA ARG A 93 4.83 8.13 -14.23
C ARG A 93 6.03 7.44 -14.93
N PRO A 94 6.07 7.45 -16.27
CA PRO A 94 5.01 7.92 -17.18
C PRO A 94 3.75 7.06 -17.07
N VAL A 95 2.58 7.69 -17.23
CA VAL A 95 1.29 6.99 -17.09
C VAL A 95 1.21 5.90 -18.16
N GLY A 96 0.92 4.66 -17.77
CA GLY A 96 0.92 3.52 -18.67
C GLY A 96 0.47 2.22 -18.03
N PHE A 97 0.69 1.10 -18.73
CA PHE A 97 0.11 -0.20 -18.41
C PHE A 97 0.43 -0.75 -17.00
N LYS A 98 1.51 -0.32 -16.34
CA LYS A 98 1.87 -0.81 -14.99
C LYS A 98 0.97 -0.21 -13.91
N PHE A 99 0.78 1.10 -13.95
CA PHE A 99 -0.03 1.84 -12.98
C PHE A 99 -1.53 1.52 -13.07
N HIS A 100 -1.97 0.86 -14.15
CA HIS A 100 -3.32 0.28 -14.23
C HIS A 100 -3.64 -0.66 -13.06
N ALA A 101 -2.64 -1.34 -12.49
CA ALA A 101 -2.84 -2.19 -11.31
C ALA A 101 -3.29 -1.40 -10.06
N VAL A 102 -3.02 -0.09 -10.00
CA VAL A 102 -3.55 0.82 -8.97
C VAL A 102 -4.92 1.37 -9.37
N LEU A 103 -5.03 1.85 -10.61
CA LEU A 103 -6.26 2.50 -11.11
C LEU A 103 -7.47 1.55 -11.15
N VAL A 104 -7.25 0.26 -11.38
CA VAL A 104 -8.32 -0.73 -11.50
C VAL A 104 -8.90 -1.16 -10.16
N VAL A 105 -8.25 -0.87 -9.03
CA VAL A 105 -8.65 -1.41 -7.71
C VAL A 105 -10.08 -0.99 -7.33
N ASN A 106 -10.44 0.28 -7.55
CA ASN A 106 -11.80 0.73 -7.30
C ASN A 106 -12.82 0.06 -8.24
N SER A 107 -12.47 -0.11 -9.52
CA SER A 107 -13.33 -0.81 -10.49
C SER A 107 -13.52 -2.28 -10.11
N ALA A 108 -12.47 -2.96 -9.66
CA ALA A 108 -12.53 -4.34 -9.17
C ALA A 108 -13.39 -4.44 -7.89
N HIS A 109 -13.26 -3.47 -6.97
CA HIS A 109 -14.11 -3.37 -5.79
C HIS A 109 -15.59 -3.21 -6.16
N MET A 110 -15.91 -2.29 -7.06
CA MET A 110 -17.27 -2.07 -7.53
C MET A 110 -17.82 -3.29 -8.28
N ALA A 111 -17.02 -3.92 -9.14
CA ALA A 111 -17.41 -5.15 -9.84
C ALA A 111 -17.71 -6.28 -8.85
N SER A 112 -16.89 -6.42 -7.80
CA SER A 112 -17.14 -7.36 -6.70
C SER A 112 -18.48 -7.11 -6.01
N LEU A 113 -18.77 -5.86 -5.64
CA LEU A 113 -20.03 -5.53 -4.95
C LEU A 113 -21.28 -5.74 -5.83
N ASN A 114 -21.15 -5.59 -7.14
CA ASN A 114 -22.24 -5.80 -8.10
C ASN A 114 -22.35 -7.24 -8.62
N ALA A 115 -21.41 -8.13 -8.25
CA ALA A 115 -21.44 -9.53 -8.64
C ALA A 115 -22.35 -10.36 -7.72
N PRO A 116 -22.83 -11.53 -8.19
CA PRO A 116 -23.43 -12.54 -7.32
C PRO A 116 -22.52 -12.90 -6.14
N ASP A 117 -23.11 -13.26 -5.00
CA ASP A 117 -22.38 -13.62 -3.77
C ASP A 117 -21.26 -14.63 -3.98
N SER A 118 -21.48 -15.63 -4.84
CA SER A 118 -20.50 -16.67 -5.19
C SER A 118 -19.28 -16.13 -5.93
N ASP A 119 -19.41 -15.00 -6.61
CA ASP A 119 -18.45 -14.50 -7.60
C ASP A 119 -17.74 -13.23 -7.11
N ARG A 120 -18.13 -12.66 -5.96
CA ARG A 120 -17.60 -11.39 -5.43
C ARG A 120 -16.07 -11.37 -5.31
N TRP A 121 -15.44 -12.52 -5.05
CA TRP A 121 -13.99 -12.59 -4.96
C TRP A 121 -13.27 -12.57 -6.31
N LEU A 122 -13.94 -12.93 -7.40
CA LEU A 122 -13.32 -13.09 -8.71
C LEU A 122 -12.66 -11.79 -9.22
N PRO A 123 -13.32 -10.62 -9.21
CA PRO A 123 -12.69 -9.36 -9.62
C PRO A 123 -11.47 -8.99 -8.76
N VAL A 124 -11.52 -9.30 -7.46
CA VAL A 124 -10.42 -9.00 -6.53
C VAL A 124 -9.22 -9.92 -6.76
N PHE A 125 -9.46 -11.21 -6.98
CA PHE A 125 -8.40 -12.19 -7.30
C PHE A 125 -7.75 -11.91 -8.65
N TRP A 126 -8.52 -11.46 -9.63
CA TRP A 126 -7.97 -10.96 -10.89
C TRP A 126 -7.05 -9.75 -10.65
N ALA A 127 -7.47 -8.78 -9.84
CA ALA A 127 -6.68 -7.59 -9.56
C ALA A 127 -5.38 -7.90 -8.78
N LEU A 128 -5.40 -8.88 -7.88
CA LEU A 128 -4.22 -9.41 -7.19
C LEU A 128 -3.19 -9.99 -8.16
N ASP A 129 -3.63 -10.79 -9.13
CA ASP A 129 -2.75 -11.35 -10.17
C ASP A 129 -2.17 -10.25 -11.07
N GLN A 130 -3.00 -9.26 -11.46
CA GLN A 130 -2.55 -8.12 -12.24
C GLN A 130 -1.52 -7.28 -11.50
N PHE A 131 -1.69 -7.07 -10.19
CA PHE A 131 -0.69 -6.40 -9.36
C PHE A 131 0.67 -7.08 -9.45
N LYS A 132 0.74 -8.41 -9.35
CA LYS A 132 2.03 -9.13 -9.47
C LYS A 132 2.62 -9.04 -10.88
N SER A 133 1.79 -9.04 -11.91
CA SER A 133 2.24 -8.80 -13.28
C SER A 133 2.84 -7.39 -13.45
N SER A 134 2.23 -6.37 -12.84
CA SER A 134 2.76 -5.01 -12.85
C SER A 134 4.01 -4.86 -12.01
N GLN A 135 4.06 -5.44 -10.82
CA GLN A 135 5.24 -5.42 -9.93
C GLN A 135 6.46 -6.07 -10.61
N ALA A 136 6.28 -7.20 -11.29
CA ALA A 136 7.37 -7.84 -12.03
C ALA A 136 7.91 -6.96 -13.18
N ARG A 137 7.03 -6.20 -13.85
CA ARG A 137 7.41 -5.24 -14.89
C ARG A 137 8.06 -3.97 -14.31
N ASP A 138 7.69 -3.57 -13.10
CA ASP A 138 8.30 -2.42 -12.41
C ASP A 138 9.75 -2.72 -12.02
N LYS A 139 9.99 -3.90 -11.44
CA LYS A 139 11.33 -4.45 -11.15
C LYS A 139 12.27 -4.44 -12.36
N GLN A 140 11.75 -4.69 -13.56
CA GLN A 140 12.53 -4.68 -14.80
C GLN A 140 12.82 -3.26 -15.34
N SER A 141 12.26 -2.21 -14.73
CA SER A 141 12.39 -0.82 -15.20
C SER A 141 12.82 0.15 -14.10
N GLY A 142 13.54 -0.33 -13.10
CA GLY A 142 14.13 0.51 -12.05
C GLY A 142 13.69 0.16 -10.64
N ASP A 143 12.70 -0.73 -10.47
CA ASP A 143 12.20 -1.18 -9.15
C ASP A 143 11.83 0.00 -8.24
N TRP A 144 10.94 0.85 -8.75
CA TRP A 144 10.58 2.08 -8.07
C TRP A 144 9.78 1.77 -6.81
N THR A 145 10.07 2.51 -5.75
CA THR A 145 9.28 2.48 -4.52
C THR A 145 8.97 3.89 -4.04
N MET A 146 7.80 4.05 -3.42
CA MET A 146 7.37 5.33 -2.86
C MET A 146 8.21 5.68 -1.63
N GLU A 147 8.88 6.82 -1.70
CA GLU A 147 9.64 7.40 -0.60
C GLU A 147 8.71 7.95 0.50
N ASN A 148 9.27 8.13 1.69
CA ASN A 148 8.62 8.83 2.78
C ASN A 148 8.42 10.31 2.44
N VAL A 149 7.29 10.85 2.90
CA VAL A 149 7.03 12.30 2.84
C VAL A 149 8.14 13.05 3.57
N PHE A 150 8.62 14.14 2.98
CA PHE A 150 9.58 15.03 3.64
C PHE A 150 8.88 15.86 4.73
N GLU A 151 8.80 15.28 5.94
CA GLU A 151 8.07 15.83 7.09
C GLU A 151 8.36 17.31 7.40
N PRO A 152 9.61 17.83 7.32
CA PRO A 152 9.88 19.24 7.63
C PRO A 152 9.18 20.25 6.71
N ALA A 153 8.76 19.84 5.51
CA ALA A 153 8.08 20.70 4.55
C ALA A 153 6.55 20.54 4.56
N VAL A 154 6.00 19.63 5.36
CA VAL A 154 4.54 19.42 5.45
C VAL A 154 3.90 20.67 6.08
N PRO A 155 3.00 21.38 5.37
CA PRO A 155 2.37 22.57 5.92
C PRO A 155 1.38 22.21 7.04
N VAL A 156 1.11 23.19 7.90
CA VAL A 156 0.00 23.12 8.86
C VAL A 156 -1.34 23.00 8.13
N ALA A 157 -2.32 22.33 8.76
CA ALA A 157 -3.56 21.88 8.11
C ALA A 157 -4.37 23.02 7.47
N ASP A 158 -4.43 24.19 8.10
CA ASP A 158 -5.16 25.37 7.61
C ASP A 158 -4.52 26.01 6.36
N ARG A 159 -3.25 25.69 6.07
CA ARG A 159 -2.53 26.16 4.89
C ARG A 159 -2.40 25.10 3.79
N ALA A 160 -2.77 23.85 4.06
CA ALA A 160 -2.54 22.72 3.16
C ALA A 160 -3.19 22.91 1.78
N ALA A 161 -4.44 23.37 1.72
CA ALA A 161 -5.15 23.60 0.45
C ALA A 161 -4.52 24.72 -0.39
N ALA A 162 -4.11 25.81 0.26
CA ALA A 162 -3.45 26.93 -0.41
C ALA A 162 -2.06 26.54 -0.93
N ALA A 163 -1.29 25.80 -0.12
CA ALA A 163 0.01 25.27 -0.52
C ALA A 163 -0.12 24.29 -1.70
N PHE A 164 -1.12 23.40 -1.67
CA PHE A 164 -1.36 22.47 -2.77
C PHE A 164 -1.69 23.21 -4.07
N THR A 165 -2.61 24.18 -4.01
CA THR A 165 -2.98 25.03 -5.15
C THR A 165 -1.73 25.72 -5.74
N MET A 166 -0.92 26.35 -4.89
CA MET A 166 0.31 27.00 -5.28
C MET A 166 1.28 26.03 -5.96
N GLY A 167 1.56 24.87 -5.35
CA GLY A 167 2.47 23.88 -5.92
C GLY A 167 2.00 23.32 -7.25
N MET A 168 0.69 23.08 -7.39
CA MET A 168 0.11 22.64 -8.65
C MET A 168 0.15 23.73 -9.73
N ASP A 169 -0.12 25.00 -9.38
CA ASP A 169 -0.08 26.12 -10.32
C ASP A 169 1.34 26.40 -10.81
N SER A 170 2.34 26.29 -9.93
CA SER A 170 3.76 26.54 -10.24
C SER A 170 4.54 25.32 -10.73
N TRP A 171 3.89 24.18 -10.92
CA TRP A 171 4.53 22.90 -11.26
C TRP A 171 5.63 22.47 -10.25
N ASP A 172 5.49 22.86 -8.98
CA ASP A 172 6.38 22.44 -7.89
C ASP A 172 5.88 21.11 -7.29
N VAL A 173 6.49 20.02 -7.75
CA VAL A 173 6.17 18.65 -7.31
C VAL A 173 6.38 18.48 -5.80
N SER A 174 7.43 19.06 -5.23
CA SER A 174 7.75 18.89 -3.81
C SER A 174 6.75 19.62 -2.92
N CYS A 175 6.36 20.84 -3.32
CA CYS A 175 5.30 21.59 -2.65
C CYS A 175 3.95 20.87 -2.76
N ALA A 176 3.60 20.38 -3.95
CA ALA A 176 2.35 19.65 -4.16
C ALA A 176 2.28 18.35 -3.34
N ASP A 177 3.37 17.57 -3.28
CA ASP A 177 3.44 16.30 -2.55
C ASP A 177 3.26 16.49 -1.05
N THR A 178 4.03 17.42 -0.46
CA THR A 178 3.96 17.71 0.99
C THR A 178 2.63 18.32 1.40
N ALA A 179 2.04 19.16 0.55
CA ALA A 179 0.70 19.71 0.77
C ALA A 179 -0.41 18.65 0.62
N ALA A 180 -0.29 17.72 -0.33
CA ALA A 180 -1.21 16.59 -0.46
C ALA A 180 -1.17 15.68 0.77
N ALA A 181 0.02 15.43 1.33
CA ALA A 181 0.17 14.72 2.60
C ALA A 181 -0.52 15.44 3.77
N ALA A 182 -0.40 16.77 3.86
CA ALA A 182 -1.10 17.56 4.88
C ALA A 182 -2.63 17.49 4.72
N LEU A 183 -3.14 17.61 3.49
CA LEU A 183 -4.57 17.48 3.17
C LEU A 183 -5.11 16.11 3.60
N ALA A 184 -4.37 15.04 3.33
CA ALA A 184 -4.77 13.68 3.70
C ALA A 184 -4.80 13.44 5.23
N ARG A 185 -4.01 14.18 6.01
CA ARG A 185 -3.90 14.00 7.47
C ARG A 185 -4.94 14.77 8.28
N GLY A 186 -5.39 15.92 7.79
CA GLY A 186 -6.22 16.83 8.60
C GLY A 186 -7.36 17.53 7.85
N GLY A 187 -7.51 17.30 6.55
CA GLY A 187 -8.56 17.93 5.74
C GLY A 187 -9.87 17.16 5.70
N ASP A 188 -10.94 17.84 5.30
CA ASP A 188 -12.17 17.18 4.86
C ASP A 188 -11.91 16.37 3.58
N THR A 189 -12.24 15.08 3.59
CA THR A 189 -11.96 14.17 2.48
C THR A 189 -12.63 14.63 1.19
N LYS A 190 -13.85 15.18 1.28
CA LYS A 190 -14.57 15.69 0.11
C LYS A 190 -13.88 16.92 -0.46
N ALA A 191 -13.53 17.89 0.38
CA ALA A 191 -12.80 19.08 -0.05
C ALA A 191 -11.44 18.73 -0.69
N ALA A 192 -10.70 17.79 -0.11
CA ALA A 192 -9.44 17.31 -0.70
C ALA A 192 -9.67 16.65 -2.06
N PHE A 193 -10.69 15.79 -2.18
CA PHE A 193 -11.06 15.16 -3.45
C PHE A 193 -11.43 16.19 -4.53
N ASP A 194 -12.30 17.14 -4.20
CA ASP A 194 -12.74 18.18 -5.15
C ASP A 194 -11.53 19.02 -5.64
N LEU A 195 -10.60 19.33 -4.75
CA LEU A 195 -9.35 20.03 -5.08
C LEU A 195 -8.45 19.18 -6.00
N PHE A 196 -8.26 17.89 -5.69
CA PHE A 196 -7.47 16.99 -6.52
C PHE A 196 -8.09 16.80 -7.90
N CYS A 197 -9.42 16.68 -8.00
CA CYS A 197 -10.13 16.54 -9.28
C CYS A 197 -9.94 17.76 -10.18
N ARG A 198 -9.98 18.97 -9.60
CA ARG A 198 -9.76 20.22 -10.36
C ARG A 198 -8.43 20.18 -11.12
N TYR A 199 -7.37 19.70 -10.47
CA TYR A 199 -6.05 19.61 -11.10
C TYR A 199 -5.82 18.32 -11.88
N GLY A 200 -6.51 17.23 -11.54
CA GLY A 200 -6.43 15.96 -12.26
C GLY A 200 -6.95 16.04 -13.70
N ALA A 201 -7.83 17.02 -13.99
CA ALA A 201 -8.36 17.31 -15.33
C ALA A 201 -7.56 18.39 -16.09
N ARG A 202 -6.47 18.92 -15.51
CA ARG A 202 -5.64 19.95 -16.14
C ARG A 202 -4.86 19.37 -17.31
N ASP A 203 -4.75 20.15 -18.38
CA ASP A 203 -3.89 19.84 -19.51
C ASP A 203 -2.41 19.89 -19.09
N TYR A 204 -1.65 18.84 -19.39
CA TYR A 204 -0.23 18.73 -19.08
C TYR A 204 0.68 19.41 -20.12
N ARG A 205 0.10 20.14 -21.09
CA ARG A 205 0.81 20.77 -22.21
C ARG A 205 1.21 22.24 -21.98
N ASP A 206 0.88 22.83 -20.82
CA ASP A 206 1.25 24.20 -20.45
C ASP A 206 2.32 24.27 -19.36
#